data_AF-A0A8X6G7E2-F1
#
_entry.id   AF-A0A8X6G7E2-F1
#
_cell.length_a   1.000
_cell.length_b   1.000
_cell.length_c   1.000
_cell.angle_alpha   90.00
_cell.angle_beta   90.00
_cell.angle_gamma   90.00
#
_symmetry.space_group_name_H-M   'P 1'
#
loop_
_entity.id
_entity.type
_entity.pdbx_description
1 polymer ?
#
loop_
_entity_poly.entity_id
_entity_poly.type
_entity_poly.pdbx_seq_one_letter_code
_entity_poly.pdbx_strand_id
1 'polypeptide(L)'
;MEHVWKGSDNLGAKAQLFTGALPNSYSPPSGFCFDVLCDDPPIMDDPELKDYNVDQRVAEFINISENQAKVYATNHIVMTMGNDFNYQNAATW
;
A
#
# COMPACT_ATOMS: atom_id res chain seq x y z
N MET A 1 10.53 8.55 6.26
CA MET A 1 9.85 7.42 6.94
C MET A 1 10.80 6.26 7.27
N GLU A 2 12.07 6.31 6.87
CA GLU A 2 13.02 5.19 6.99
C GLU A 2 14.30 5.66 7.68
N HIS A 3 14.87 4.83 8.55
CA HIS A 3 16.10 5.14 9.28
C HIS A 3 16.78 3.87 9.81
N VAL A 4 18.03 4.01 10.26
CA VAL A 4 18.71 2.99 11.03
C VAL A 4 18.44 3.24 12.51
N TRP A 5 17.62 2.41 13.11
CA TRP A 5 17.35 2.45 14.55
C TRP A 5 18.52 1.84 15.32
N LYS A 6 19.11 2.63 16.22
CA LYS A 6 20.13 2.19 17.19
C LYS A 6 19.41 1.71 18.44
N GLY A 7 19.18 0.39 18.55
CA GLY A 7 18.35 -0.19 19.61
C GLY A 7 19.07 -0.43 20.95
N SER A 8 20.39 -0.21 21.02
CA SER A 8 21.17 -0.42 22.23
C SER A 8 22.35 0.54 22.31
N ASP A 9 22.50 1.21 23.46
CA ASP A 9 23.63 2.12 23.73
C ASP A 9 24.96 1.37 23.89
N ASN A 10 24.91 0.08 24.26
CA ASN A 10 26.10 -0.71 24.61
C ASN A 10 26.61 -1.58 23.46
N LEU A 11 25.72 -2.07 22.58
CA LEU A 11 26.08 -3.06 21.55
C LEU A 11 26.54 -2.45 20.22
N GLY A 12 26.44 -1.14 20.08
CA GLY A 12 26.90 -0.40 18.90
C GLY A 12 26.28 -0.92 17.60
N ALA A 13 27.11 -1.13 16.57
CA ALA A 13 26.66 -1.56 15.24
C ALA A 13 25.94 -2.92 15.23
N LYS A 14 26.19 -3.81 16.21
CA LYS A 14 25.54 -5.13 16.30
C LYS A 14 24.05 -5.05 16.63
N ALA A 15 23.59 -3.91 17.15
CA ALA A 15 22.19 -3.65 17.50
C ALA A 15 21.57 -2.54 16.62
N GLN A 16 22.10 -2.34 15.41
CA GLN A 16 21.50 -1.45 14.42
C GLN A 16 20.52 -2.23 13.55
N LEU A 17 19.31 -1.69 13.42
CA LEU A 17 18.23 -2.27 12.64
C LEU A 17 17.78 -1.25 11.59
N PHE A 18 17.63 -1.68 10.34
CA PHE A 18 16.91 -0.87 9.37
C PHE A 18 15.43 -0.87 9.74
N THR A 19 14.80 0.30 9.76
CA THR A 19 13.43 0.47 10.23
C THR A 19 12.70 1.46 9.33
N GLY A 20 11.52 1.06 8.86
CA GLY A 20 10.60 1.89 8.09
C GLY A 20 9.25 1.96 8.78
N ALA A 21 8.72 3.17 8.94
CA ALA A 21 7.32 3.37 9.32
C ALA A 21 6.45 3.25 8.06
N LEU A 22 5.36 2.49 8.15
CA LEU A 22 4.41 2.31 7.05
C LEU A 22 3.50 3.54 6.88
N PRO A 23 2.97 3.80 5.67
CA PRO A 23 2.28 5.05 5.35
C PRO A 23 0.81 5.09 5.80
N ASN A 24 0.08 3.97 5.68
CA ASN A 24 -1.34 3.87 6.01
C ASN A 24 -1.59 2.77 7.04
N SER A 25 -0.91 2.86 8.19
CA SER A 25 -0.82 1.74 9.14
C SER A 25 -0.35 0.49 8.39
N TYR A 26 -1.20 -0.52 8.24
CA TYR A 26 -0.97 -1.71 7.43
C TYR A 26 -2.13 -1.96 6.45
N SER A 27 -2.96 -0.94 6.19
CA SER A 27 -4.16 -1.01 5.35
C SER A 27 -3.87 -0.64 3.88
N PRO A 28 -4.75 -1.03 2.94
CA PRO A 28 -4.63 -0.68 1.53
C PRO A 28 -4.78 0.83 1.31
N PRO A 29 -4.30 1.37 0.17
CA PRO A 29 -4.67 2.71 -0.22
C PRO A 29 -6.19 2.88 -0.29
N SER A 30 -6.69 4.06 0.07
CA SER A 30 -8.12 4.34 0.02
C SER A 30 -8.67 4.11 -1.38
N GLY A 31 -9.77 3.35 -1.48
CA GLY A 31 -10.37 2.97 -2.74
C GLY A 31 -9.71 1.77 -3.41
N PHE A 32 -8.73 1.09 -2.80
CA PHE A 32 -8.04 -0.09 -3.36
C PHE A 32 -8.05 -1.30 -2.42
N CYS A 33 -9.11 -1.45 -1.63
CA CYS A 33 -9.38 -2.68 -0.87
C CYS A 33 -10.27 -3.64 -1.68
N PHE A 34 -9.69 -4.74 -2.16
CA PHE A 34 -10.41 -5.72 -2.98
C PHE A 34 -10.87 -6.96 -2.21
N ASP A 35 -10.82 -6.91 -0.88
CA ASP A 35 -11.32 -8.01 -0.05
C ASP A 35 -12.85 -8.07 -0.06
N VAL A 36 -13.40 -9.27 0.19
CA VAL A 36 -14.84 -9.47 0.42
C VAL A 36 -15.42 -8.66 1.59
N LEU A 37 -14.59 -8.16 2.50
CA LEU A 37 -14.98 -7.30 3.61
C LEU A 37 -15.06 -5.81 3.24
N CYS A 38 -14.74 -5.44 1.99
CA CYS A 38 -14.67 -4.07 1.50
C CYS A 38 -15.71 -3.80 0.39
N ASP A 39 -16.09 -2.53 0.24
CA ASP A 39 -17.08 -2.07 -0.73
C ASP A 39 -16.46 -1.21 -1.87
N ASP A 40 -15.13 -1.25 -2.02
CA ASP A 40 -14.44 -0.48 -3.06
C ASP A 40 -14.76 -1.06 -4.46
N PRO A 41 -14.86 -0.21 -5.50
CA PRO A 41 -15.19 -0.66 -6.84
C PRO A 41 -14.08 -1.58 -7.41
N PRO A 42 -14.46 -2.71 -8.03
CA PRO A 42 -13.49 -3.56 -8.72
C PRO A 42 -12.93 -2.85 -9.95
N ILE A 43 -11.92 -3.45 -10.56
CA ILE A 43 -11.45 -3.01 -11.88
C ILE A 43 -12.42 -3.54 -12.94
N MET A 44 -13.05 -2.63 -13.66
CA MET A 44 -13.98 -2.92 -14.75
C MET A 44 -13.29 -2.55 -16.07
N ASP A 45 -12.76 -3.56 -16.75
CA ASP A 45 -11.83 -3.40 -17.88
C ASP A 45 -12.46 -3.57 -19.27
N ASP A 46 -13.73 -3.96 -19.34
CA ASP A 46 -14.48 -4.04 -20.58
C ASP A 46 -15.01 -2.64 -21.00
N PRO A 47 -14.48 -2.04 -22.09
CA PRO A 47 -14.88 -0.70 -22.54
C PRO A 47 -16.29 -0.64 -23.13
N GLU A 48 -16.92 -1.78 -23.43
CA GLU A 48 -18.29 -1.84 -23.94
C GLU A 48 -19.34 -1.82 -22.81
N LEU A 49 -18.92 -2.03 -21.56
CA LEU A 49 -19.79 -1.98 -20.39
C LEU A 49 -19.88 -0.57 -19.79
N LYS A 50 -21.03 -0.25 -19.20
CA LYS A 50 -21.32 1.09 -18.65
C LYS A 50 -20.40 1.51 -17.50
N ASP A 51 -19.83 0.53 -16.80
CA ASP A 51 -19.08 0.74 -15.57
C ASP A 51 -17.55 0.67 -15.79
N TYR A 52 -17.08 0.74 -17.06
CA TYR A 52 -15.66 0.82 -17.37
C TYR A 52 -14.96 1.90 -16.54
N ASN A 53 -13.88 1.53 -15.84
CA ASN A 53 -13.21 2.44 -14.92
C ASN A 53 -11.67 2.42 -14.96
N VAL A 54 -11.04 1.62 -15.83
CA VAL A 54 -9.57 1.42 -15.82
C VAL A 54 -8.79 2.73 -15.87
N ASP A 55 -9.12 3.64 -16.79
CA ASP A 55 -8.39 4.91 -16.93
C ASP A 55 -8.42 5.75 -15.64
N GLN A 56 -9.58 5.80 -14.99
CA GLN A 56 -9.74 6.50 -13.71
C GLN A 56 -8.93 5.82 -12.61
N ARG A 57 -9.02 4.49 -12.49
CA ARG A 57 -8.36 3.71 -11.43
C ARG A 57 -6.84 3.78 -11.54
N VAL A 58 -6.31 3.76 -12.77
CA VAL A 58 -4.87 3.95 -13.03
C VAL A 58 -4.42 5.35 -12.62
N ALA A 59 -5.16 6.39 -12.99
CA ALA A 59 -4.83 7.76 -12.61
C ALA A 59 -4.85 7.98 -11.08
N GLU A 60 -5.84 7.39 -10.39
CA GLU A 60 -5.94 7.40 -8.93
C GLU A 60 -4.73 6.71 -8.27
N PHE A 61 -4.37 5.52 -8.74
CA PHE A 61 -3.26 4.75 -8.18
C PHE A 61 -1.90 5.44 -8.39
N ILE A 62 -1.68 6.06 -9.56
CA ILE A 62 -0.48 6.87 -9.84
C ILE A 62 -0.42 8.05 -8.86
N ASN A 63 -1.50 8.81 -8.70
CA ASN A 63 -1.54 9.94 -7.79
C ASN A 63 -1.27 9.52 -6.33
N ILE A 64 -1.85 8.40 -5.88
CA ILE A 64 -1.56 7.82 -4.56
C ILE A 64 -0.06 7.48 -4.44
N SER A 65 0.50 6.81 -5.43
CA SER A 65 1.90 6.38 -5.44
C SER A 65 2.86 7.56 -5.41
N GLU A 66 2.62 8.58 -6.24
CA GLU A 66 3.42 9.81 -6.27
C GLU A 66 3.33 10.60 -4.97
N ASN A 67 2.15 10.67 -4.36
CA ASN A 67 1.99 11.35 -3.07
C ASN A 67 2.69 10.60 -1.94
N GLN A 68 2.62 9.27 -1.92
CA GLN A 68 3.34 8.46 -0.95
C GLN A 68 4.86 8.59 -1.14
N ALA A 69 5.36 8.57 -2.38
CA ALA A 69 6.79 8.67 -2.69
C ALA A 69 7.45 9.94 -2.10
N LYS A 70 6.71 11.04 -1.94
CA LYS A 70 7.23 12.31 -1.38
C LYS A 70 7.78 12.19 0.05
N VAL A 71 7.42 11.15 0.80
CA VAL A 71 7.83 10.98 2.22
C VAL A 71 8.83 9.82 2.46
N TYR A 72 9.24 9.14 1.40
CA TYR A 72 10.26 8.07 1.42
C TYR A 72 11.54 8.54 0.72
N ALA A 73 12.68 7.95 1.07
CA ALA A 73 13.97 8.47 0.64
C ALA A 73 14.39 7.99 -0.76
N THR A 74 13.81 6.89 -1.24
CA THR A 74 14.23 6.22 -2.49
C THR A 74 13.10 6.21 -3.51
N ASN A 75 13.37 5.66 -4.68
CA ASN A 75 12.38 5.38 -5.73
C ASN A 75 11.55 4.10 -5.47
N HIS A 76 11.63 3.53 -4.27
CA HIS A 76 10.89 2.35 -3.86
C HIS A 76 9.97 2.68 -2.69
N ILE A 77 8.72 2.25 -2.79
CA ILE A 77 7.69 2.40 -1.76
C ILE A 77 6.91 1.09 -1.59
N VAL A 78 6.31 0.90 -0.43
CA VAL A 78 5.46 -0.26 -0.11
C VAL A 78 3.99 0.13 -0.13
N MET A 79 3.15 -0.69 -0.77
CA MET A 79 1.69 -0.62 -0.64
C MET A 79 1.23 -1.86 0.12
N THR A 80 0.64 -1.67 1.30
CA THR A 80 0.15 -2.78 2.13
C THR A 80 -1.25 -3.20 1.67
N MET A 81 -1.35 -4.23 0.83
CA MET A 81 -2.61 -4.69 0.24
C MET A 81 -3.29 -5.75 1.12
N GLY A 82 -3.83 -5.32 2.25
CA GLY A 82 -4.55 -6.18 3.18
C GLY A 82 -4.87 -5.46 4.50
N ASN A 83 -5.60 -6.13 5.38
CA ASN A 83 -6.02 -5.65 6.69
C ASN A 83 -6.44 -6.85 7.56
N ASP A 84 -6.94 -6.58 8.77
CA ASP A 84 -7.43 -7.60 9.70
C ASP A 84 -8.42 -8.57 9.02
N PHE A 85 -8.12 -9.88 9.08
CA PHE A 85 -8.96 -10.96 8.54
C PHE A 85 -9.30 -10.87 7.04
N ASN A 86 -8.54 -10.11 6.25
CA ASN A 86 -8.65 -10.17 4.78
C ASN A 86 -8.09 -11.50 4.24
N TYR A 87 -8.27 -11.73 2.93
CA TYR A 87 -7.92 -12.93 2.19
C TYR A 87 -8.75 -14.18 2.53
N GLN A 88 -9.92 -14.01 3.15
CA GLN A 88 -10.90 -15.11 3.31
C GLN A 88 -11.31 -15.71 1.96
N ASN A 89 -11.40 -14.86 0.93
CA ASN A 89 -11.44 -15.26 -0.47
C ASN A 89 -10.30 -14.55 -1.22
N ALA A 90 -9.12 -15.16 -1.23
CA ALA A 90 -7.92 -14.58 -1.84
C ALA A 90 -8.07 -14.23 -3.33
N ALA A 91 -9.02 -14.84 -4.05
CA ALA A 91 -9.24 -14.55 -5.47
C ALA A 91 -9.95 -13.21 -5.73
N THR A 92 -10.45 -12.55 -4.69
CA THR A 92 -11.03 -11.20 -4.80
C THR A 92 -9.97 -10.10 -4.82
N TRP A 93 -8.79 -10.38 -4.23
CA TRP A 93 -7.59 -9.55 -4.32
C TRP A 93 -6.83 -9.75 -5.62
#